data_AF-A4U3B3-F1
#
_entry.id   AF-A4U3B3-F1
#
_cell.length_a   1.000
_cell.length_b   1.000
_cell.length_c   1.000
_cell.angle_alpha   90.00
_cell.angle_beta   90.00
_cell.angle_gamma   90.00
#
_symmetry.space_group_name_H-M   'P 1'
#
loop_
_entity.id
_entity.type
_entity.pdbx_description
1 polymer ?
#
loop_
_entity_poly.entity_id
_entity_poly.type
_entity_poly.pdbx_seq_one_letter_code
_entity_poly.pdbx_strand_id
1 'polypeptide(L)' 'MEIATTGVYDLPKTRATVFAQGDRVAWDDTAKVIAPPGVGLYPVGIAITASGNGATTVRVRLDGVATVAA' A
#
# COMPACT_ATOMS: atom_id res chain seq x y z
N MET A 1 1.68 13.29 -16.89
CA MET A 1 1.51 12.30 -15.82
C MET A 1 2.86 11.71 -15.51
N GLU A 2 3.21 11.61 -14.24
CA GLU A 2 4.40 10.89 -13.79
C GLU A 2 3.94 9.53 -13.23
N ILE A 3 4.62 8.45 -13.62
CA ILE A 3 4.35 7.09 -13.13
C ILE A 3 5.60 6.64 -12.39
N ALA A 4 5.51 6.54 -11.07
CA ALA A 4 6.54 5.95 -10.24
C ALA A 4 6.23 4.46 -10.03
N THR A 5 7.17 3.59 -10.39
CA THR A 5 7.06 2.14 -10.17
C THR A 5 7.90 1.66 -8.98
N THR A 6 8.86 2.47 -8.55
CA THR A 6 9.81 2.19 -7.46
C THR A 6 9.94 3.40 -6.55
N GLY A 7 10.44 3.20 -5.34
CA GLY A 7 10.71 4.29 -4.39
C GLY A 7 9.89 4.15 -3.13
N VAL A 8 9.96 5.16 -2.27
CA VAL A 8 9.28 5.19 -0.97
C VAL A 8 8.31 6.37 -0.94
N TYR A 9 7.04 6.10 -0.71
CA TYR A 9 5.98 7.10 -0.75
C TYR A 9 5.02 6.96 0.44
N ASP A 10 4.49 8.09 0.90
CA ASP A 10 3.35 8.10 1.81
C ASP A 10 2.07 7.96 1.00
N LEU A 11 1.43 6.80 1.10
CA LEU A 11 0.23 6.46 0.35
C LEU A 11 -0.98 6.40 1.28
N PRO A 12 -2.17 6.78 0.80
CA PRO A 12 -3.36 6.83 1.64
C PRO A 12 -3.78 5.43 2.08
N LYS A 13 -4.34 5.31 3.29
CA LYS A 13 -4.94 4.09 3.84
C LYS A 13 -6.25 4.45 4.55
N THR A 14 -7.11 3.46 4.76
CA THR A 14 -8.26 3.69 5.65
C THR A 14 -7.78 3.84 7.10
N ARG A 15 -8.47 4.68 7.87
CA ARG A 15 -8.08 5.02 9.24
C ARG A 15 -8.03 3.81 10.17
N ALA A 16 -8.90 2.83 9.93
CA ALA A 16 -9.04 1.62 10.74
C ALA A 16 -8.04 0.50 10.38
N THR A 17 -7.48 0.51 9.16
CA THR A 17 -6.45 -0.45 8.76
C THR A 17 -5.20 -0.24 9.61
N VAL A 18 -4.49 -1.30 9.99
CA VAL A 18 -3.22 -1.21 10.71
C VAL A 18 -2.17 -1.99 9.93
N PHE A 19 -0.99 -1.42 9.77
CA PHE A 19 0.16 -2.08 9.17
C PHE A 19 1.33 -2.06 10.15
N ALA A 20 1.99 -3.21 10.32
CA ALA A 20 3.32 -3.29 10.90
C ALA A 20 4.39 -2.98 9.84
N GLN A 21 5.59 -2.62 10.30
CA GLN A 21 6.73 -2.55 9.40
C GLN A 21 7.03 -3.95 8.84
N GLY A 22 7.24 -4.04 7.53
CA GLY A 22 7.49 -5.29 6.81
C GLY A 22 6.23 -5.94 6.23
N ASP A 23 5.04 -5.45 6.56
CA ASP A 23 3.80 -6.00 6.01
C ASP A 23 3.74 -5.80 4.50
N ARG A 24 3.32 -6.86 3.79
CA ARG A 24 2.92 -6.73 2.38
C ARG A 24 1.69 -5.86 2.29
N VAL A 25 1.65 -5.03 1.25
CA VAL A 25 0.52 -4.14 1.00
C VAL A 25 0.05 -4.24 -0.44
N ALA A 26 -1.23 -3.99 -0.62
CA ALA A 26 -1.88 -3.97 -1.93
C ALA A 26 -2.59 -2.64 -2.17
N TRP A 27 -2.68 -2.24 -3.43
CA TRP A 27 -3.50 -1.14 -3.89
C TRP A 27 -4.93 -1.61 -4.13
N ASP A 28 -5.88 -0.92 -3.52
CA ASP A 28 -7.31 -0.99 -3.84
C ASP A 28 -7.64 0.08 -4.87
N ASP A 29 -7.88 -0.34 -6.11
CA ASP A 29 -8.19 0.60 -7.18
C ASP A 29 -9.62 1.16 -7.11
N THR A 30 -10.50 0.58 -6.31
CA THR A 30 -11.86 1.11 -6.12
C THR A 30 -11.84 2.20 -5.04
N ALA A 31 -11.27 1.90 -3.87
CA ALA A 31 -11.20 2.83 -2.75
C ALA A 31 -10.03 3.83 -2.87
N LYS A 32 -9.09 3.61 -3.81
CA LYS A 32 -7.89 4.42 -4.05
C LYS A 32 -7.01 4.56 -2.80
N VAL A 33 -6.81 3.44 -2.11
CA VAL A 33 -6.02 3.35 -0.87
C VAL A 33 -5.16 2.09 -0.84
N ILE A 34 -4.16 2.11 0.03
CA ILE A 34 -3.41 0.94 0.44
C ILE A 34 -4.23 0.13 1.45
N ALA A 35 -4.31 -1.17 1.18
CA ALA A 35 -5.03 -2.18 1.95
C ALA A 35 -4.15 -3.42 2.20
N PRO A 36 -4.50 -4.27 3.18
CA PRO A 36 -3.89 -5.59 3.32
C PRO A 36 -4.12 -6.40 2.03
N PRO A 37 -3.18 -7.28 1.63
CA PRO A 37 -3.35 -8.11 0.45
C PRO A 37 -4.63 -8.94 0.52
N GLY A 38 -5.35 -9.01 -0.60
CA GLY A 38 -6.62 -9.71 -0.71
C GLY A 38 -7.02 -9.87 -2.17
N VAL A 39 -8.03 -10.71 -2.40
CA VAL A 39 -8.56 -10.97 -3.75
C VAL A 39 -9.08 -9.67 -4.39
N GLY A 40 -8.75 -9.45 -5.65
CA GLY A 40 -9.15 -8.25 -6.40
C GLY A 40 -8.30 -7.01 -6.12
N LEU A 41 -7.30 -7.11 -5.23
CA LEU A 41 -6.36 -6.04 -4.91
C LEU A 41 -5.02 -6.30 -5.59
N TYR A 42 -4.24 -5.23 -5.78
CA TYR A 42 -3.01 -5.27 -6.56
C TYR A 42 -1.78 -5.22 -5.62
N PRO A 43 -1.01 -6.31 -5.43
CA PRO A 43 0.21 -6.27 -4.62
C PRO A 43 1.23 -5.24 -5.14
N VAL A 44 1.55 -4.20 -4.36
CA VAL A 44 2.41 -3.10 -4.84
C VAL A 44 3.71 -2.94 -4.07
N GLY A 45 3.84 -3.51 -2.87
CA GLY A 45 5.00 -3.25 -2.05
C GLY A 45 4.94 -3.74 -0.61
N ILE A 46 5.80 -3.12 0.20
CA ILE A 46 5.96 -3.36 1.63
C ILE A 46 5.82 -2.06 2.42
N ALA A 47 5.11 -2.08 3.56
CA ALA A 47 5.11 -0.99 4.53
C ALA A 47 6.47 -0.88 5.23
N ILE A 48 7.17 0.24 5.12
CA ILE A 48 8.50 0.39 5.73
C ILE A 48 8.48 0.99 7.14
N THR A 49 7.33 1.47 7.58
CA THR A 49 7.09 1.94 8.95
C THR A 49 5.72 1.45 9.41
N ALA A 50 5.58 1.18 10.72
CA ALA A 50 4.27 0.87 11.28
C ALA A 50 3.30 2.06 11.10
N SER A 51 2.06 1.77 10.75
CA SER A 51 0.98 2.75 10.63
C SER A 51 -0.27 2.23 11.34
N GLY A 52 -0.51 2.78 12.52
CA GLY A 52 -1.59 2.39 13.42
C GLY A 52 -2.97 2.96 13.05
N ASN A 53 -3.96 2.60 13.88
CA ASN A 53 -5.30 3.17 13.80
C ASN A 53 -5.24 4.68 14.02
N GLY A 54 -6.02 5.44 13.27
CA GLY A 54 -6.05 6.90 13.35
C GLY A 54 -5.19 7.60 12.30
N ALA A 55 -4.16 6.94 11.79
CA ALA A 55 -3.34 7.44 10.68
C ALA A 55 -4.06 7.28 9.34
N THR A 56 -3.87 8.25 8.44
CA THR A 56 -4.49 8.26 7.11
C THR A 56 -3.50 7.89 6.00
N THR A 57 -2.23 7.71 6.32
CA THR A 57 -1.18 7.31 5.38
C THR A 57 -0.32 6.18 5.95
N VAL A 58 0.28 5.41 5.03
CA VAL A 58 1.33 4.43 5.32
C VAL A 58 2.48 4.66 4.36
N ARG A 59 3.71 4.58 4.87
CA ARG A 59 4.90 4.71 4.05
C ARG A 59 5.26 3.37 3.41
N VAL A 60 5.20 3.31 2.08
CA VAL A 60 5.33 2.08 1.29
C VAL A 60 6.56 2.16 0.39
N ARG A 61 7.37 1.10 0.37
CA ARG A 61 8.36 0.86 -0.68
C ARG A 61 7.68 0.12 -1.82
N LEU A 62 7.59 0.75 -2.99
CA LEU A 62 7.07 0.12 -4.20
C LEU A 62 8.09 -0.90 -4.74
N ASP A 63 7.60 -2.07 -5.13
CA ASP A 63 8.46 -3.21 -5.51
C ASP A 63 9.05 -3.10 -6.93
N GLY A 64 8.60 -2.16 -7.77
CA GLY A 64 9.10 -2.04 -9.15
C GLY A 64 8.53 -3.05 -10.13
N VAL A 65 7.60 -3.90 -9.67
CA VAL A 65 7.04 -5.00 -10.47
C VAL A 65 5.62 -4.63 -10.90
N ALA A 66 5.32 -4.80 -12.19
CA ALA A 66 3.96 -4.72 -12.68
C ALA A 66 3.14 -5.84 -12.04
N THR A 67 2.08 -5.48 -11.32
CA THR A 67 1.22 -6.43 -10.62
C THR A 67 -0.13 -6.58 -11.32
N VAL A 68 -0.74 -7.74 -11.15
CA VAL A 68 -2.16 -7.99 -11.46
C VAL A 68 -2.94 -8.06 -10.15
N ALA A 69 -4.27 -7.99 -10.24
CA ALA A 69 -5.12 -8.27 -9.08
C ALA A 69 -4.90 -9.72 -8.62
N ALA A 70 -4.80 -9.93 -7.30
CA ALA A 70 -4.67 -11.24 -6.68
C ALA A 70 -5.98 -12.04 -6.71
#